data_AF-A0A1S6KS34-F1
#
_entry.id   AF-A0A1S6KS34-F1
#
_cell.length_a   1.000
_cell.length_b   1.000
_cell.length_c   1.000
_cell.angle_alpha   90.00
_cell.angle_beta   90.00
_cell.angle_gamma   90.00
#
_symmetry.space_group_name_H-M   'P 1'
#
loop_
_entity.id
_entity.type
_entity.pdbx_description
1 polymer ?
#
loop_
_entity_poly.entity_id
_entity_poly.type
_entity_poly.pdbx_seq_one_letter_code
_entity_poly.pdbx_strand_id
1 'polypeptide(L)'
;MKNKKFLAGEEAGTYIVPEQVTEADILDMALKLARGRLSKGRKIEQPSSAFSYLQTLMHEYEHEVFGVLFLDTKHRVIRFEELFKGTLDAASVYPREVTKRALELNAAAVILVHNHPSGDPEPSEADKRITHRLRDALSLVDIRTLDHVVVASEGCVSLAERGYL
;
A
#
# COMPACT_ATOMS: atom_id res chain seq x y z
N MET A 1 -12.78 -9.34 14.78
CA MET A 1 -14.09 -8.75 15.16
C MET A 1 -15.03 -8.89 13.96
N LYS A 2 -16.19 -9.52 14.14
CA LYS A 2 -17.18 -9.80 13.08
C LYS A 2 -17.85 -8.49 12.64
N ASN A 3 -17.87 -8.21 11.34
CA ASN A 3 -18.73 -7.17 10.79
C ASN A 3 -20.18 -7.66 10.97
N LYS A 4 -20.97 -7.05 11.87
CA LYS A 4 -22.26 -7.60 12.30
C LYS A 4 -23.29 -7.69 11.16
N LYS A 5 -23.11 -6.90 10.10
CA LYS A 5 -24.02 -6.82 8.94
C LYS A 5 -23.74 -7.85 7.84
N PHE A 6 -22.59 -8.52 7.90
CA PHE A 6 -22.22 -9.53 6.91
C PHE A 6 -21.79 -10.81 7.61
N LEU A 7 -22.61 -11.85 7.48
CA LEU A 7 -22.33 -13.18 7.98
C LEU A 7 -21.82 -14.05 6.83
N ALA A 8 -20.87 -14.95 7.10
CA ALA A 8 -20.47 -15.92 6.08
C ALA A 8 -21.68 -16.82 5.74
N GLY A 9 -21.95 -17.00 4.44
CA GLY A 9 -22.98 -17.92 3.99
C GLY A 9 -22.51 -19.38 4.04
N GLU A 10 -23.44 -20.30 3.78
CA GLU A 10 -23.16 -21.74 3.79
C GLU A 10 -22.29 -22.17 2.60
N GLU A 11 -22.37 -21.44 1.49
CA GLU A 11 -21.52 -21.65 0.31
C GLU A 11 -20.25 -20.79 0.37
N ALA A 12 -19.12 -21.37 -0.02
CA ALA A 12 -17.84 -20.66 -0.04
C ALA A 12 -17.90 -19.42 -0.96
N GLY A 13 -17.50 -18.27 -0.42
CA GLY A 13 -17.52 -16.99 -1.14
C GLY A 13 -18.84 -16.23 -1.04
N THR A 14 -19.85 -16.76 -0.33
CA THR A 14 -21.13 -16.08 -0.13
C THR A 14 -21.21 -15.39 1.23
N TYR A 15 -22.00 -14.32 1.30
CA TYR A 15 -22.32 -13.61 2.54
C TYR A 15 -23.84 -13.46 2.68
N ILE A 16 -24.33 -13.67 3.89
CA ILE A 16 -25.73 -13.41 4.28
C ILE A 16 -25.79 -12.02 4.91
N VAL A 17 -26.77 -11.24 4.46
CA VAL A 17 -27.02 -9.86 4.89
C VAL A 17 -28.35 -9.84 5.66
N PRO A 18 -28.34 -9.99 7.00
CA PRO A 18 -29.56 -10.12 7.81
C PRO A 18 -30.27 -8.78 8.08
N GLU A 19 -29.62 -7.66 7.79
CA GLU A 19 -30.11 -6.29 8.01
C GLU A 19 -29.85 -5.46 6.75
N GLN A 20 -30.49 -4.29 6.63
CA GLN A 20 -30.23 -3.39 5.51
C GLN A 20 -28.74 -3.00 5.48
N VAL A 21 -28.11 -3.22 4.33
CA VAL A 21 -26.72 -2.81 4.04
C VAL A 21 -26.73 -1.54 3.21
N THR A 22 -25.93 -0.59 3.63
CA THR A 22 -25.69 0.66 2.92
C THR A 22 -24.38 0.58 2.13
N GLU A 23 -24.18 1.49 1.18
CA GLU A 23 -22.91 1.62 0.45
C GLU A 23 -21.73 1.84 1.42
N ALA A 24 -21.92 2.65 2.46
CA ALA A 24 -20.90 2.87 3.50
C ALA A 24 -20.50 1.58 4.23
N ASP A 25 -21.44 0.66 4.46
CA ASP A 25 -21.14 -0.64 5.08
C ASP A 25 -20.30 -1.54 4.16
N ILE A 26 -20.55 -1.47 2.84
CA ILE A 26 -19.78 -2.20 1.82
C ILE A 26 -18.34 -1.65 1.75
N LEU A 27 -18.20 -0.33 1.73
CA LEU A 27 -16.89 0.34 1.73
C LEU A 27 -16.09 0.02 2.99
N ASP A 28 -16.70 0.08 4.18
CA ASP A 28 -16.05 -0.30 5.44
C ASP A 28 -15.62 -1.78 5.43
N MET A 29 -16.45 -2.68 4.88
CA MET A 29 -16.06 -4.07 4.68
C MET A 29 -14.86 -4.19 3.74
N ALA A 30 -14.86 -3.51 2.60
CA ALA A 30 -13.77 -3.53 1.63
C ALA A 30 -12.46 -3.05 2.27
N LEU A 31 -12.50 -1.93 2.99
CA LEU A 31 -11.35 -1.38 3.72
C LEU A 31 -10.82 -2.37 4.78
N LYS A 32 -11.72 -3.04 5.53
CA LYS A 32 -11.33 -4.08 6.51
C LYS A 32 -10.68 -5.28 5.85
N LEU A 33 -11.21 -5.75 4.72
CA LEU A 33 -10.63 -6.85 3.96
C LEU A 33 -9.25 -6.46 3.41
N ALA A 34 -9.11 -5.27 2.83
CA ALA A 34 -7.85 -4.75 2.33
C ALA A 34 -6.78 -4.64 3.45
N ARG A 35 -7.14 -4.05 4.60
CA ARG A 35 -6.26 -4.02 5.79
C ARG A 35 -5.89 -5.43 6.27
N GLY A 36 -6.84 -6.35 6.27
CA GLY A 36 -6.62 -7.74 6.63
C GLY A 36 -5.66 -8.48 5.69
N ARG A 37 -5.64 -8.11 4.41
CA ARG A 37 -4.73 -8.67 3.41
C ARG A 37 -3.31 -8.12 3.52
N LEU A 38 -3.15 -6.94 4.12
CA LEU A 38 -1.86 -6.38 4.51
C LEU A 38 -1.57 -6.57 6.02
N SER A 39 -2.17 -7.59 6.65
CA SER A 39 -1.93 -7.89 8.06
C SER A 39 -0.60 -8.59 8.28
N LYS A 40 -0.04 -8.39 9.48
CA LYS A 40 1.25 -8.97 9.88
C LYS A 40 1.29 -10.48 9.65
N GLY A 41 2.38 -10.96 9.03
CA GLY A 41 2.64 -12.38 8.74
C GLY A 41 2.08 -12.85 7.40
N ARG A 42 1.24 -12.05 6.71
CA ARG A 42 0.77 -12.41 5.37
C ARG A 42 1.92 -12.37 4.37
N LYS A 43 2.11 -13.46 3.60
CA LYS A 43 3.09 -13.51 2.52
C LYS A 43 2.58 -12.76 1.28
N ILE A 44 3.41 -11.90 0.72
CA ILE A 44 3.22 -11.29 -0.59
C ILE A 44 3.95 -12.17 -1.61
N GLU A 45 3.20 -12.90 -2.45
CA GLU A 45 3.79 -13.82 -3.44
C GLU A 45 4.24 -13.09 -4.71
N GLN A 46 3.51 -12.05 -5.09
CA GLN A 46 3.82 -11.15 -6.19
C GLN A 46 3.51 -9.71 -5.74
N PRO A 47 4.33 -8.70 -6.05
CA PRO A 47 4.06 -7.31 -5.69
C PRO A 47 2.66 -6.86 -6.13
N SER A 48 2.25 -7.23 -7.34
CA SER A 48 0.93 -6.98 -7.92
C SER A 48 -0.24 -7.46 -7.03
N SER A 49 -0.05 -8.54 -6.26
CA SER A 49 -1.08 -9.03 -5.32
C SER A 49 -1.36 -8.05 -4.18
N ALA A 50 -0.47 -7.09 -3.91
CA ALA A 50 -0.70 -6.03 -2.95
C ALA A 50 -1.45 -4.84 -3.55
N PHE A 51 -1.42 -4.65 -4.88
CA PHE A 51 -1.85 -3.41 -5.53
C PHE A 51 -3.33 -3.14 -5.35
N SER A 52 -4.19 -4.15 -5.53
CA SER A 52 -5.64 -3.98 -5.34
C SER A 52 -5.97 -3.56 -3.91
N TYR A 53 -5.25 -4.08 -2.92
CA TYR A 53 -5.46 -3.71 -1.52
C TYR A 53 -4.93 -2.32 -1.22
N LEU A 54 -3.76 -1.96 -1.76
CA LEU A 54 -3.20 -0.61 -1.64
C LEU A 54 -4.12 0.43 -2.31
N GLN A 55 -4.70 0.08 -3.47
CA GLN A 55 -5.69 0.91 -4.16
C GLN A 55 -6.90 1.16 -3.28
N THR A 56 -7.53 0.11 -2.75
CA THR A 56 -8.66 0.23 -1.82
C THR A 56 -8.33 1.08 -0.60
N LEU A 57 -7.08 1.07 -0.13
CA LEU A 57 -6.69 1.82 1.07
C LEU A 57 -6.34 3.28 0.82
N MET A 58 -5.92 3.63 -0.40
CA MET A 58 -5.25 4.90 -0.65
C MET A 58 -5.91 5.78 -1.72
N HIS A 59 -6.77 5.24 -2.58
CA HIS A 59 -7.32 6.05 -3.69
C HIS A 59 -8.27 7.17 -3.23
N GLU A 60 -8.83 7.09 -2.01
CA GLU A 60 -9.81 8.08 -1.51
C GLU A 60 -9.15 9.31 -0.89
N TYR A 61 -7.83 9.33 -0.72
CA TYR A 61 -7.16 10.51 -0.18
C TYR A 61 -7.21 11.66 -1.20
N GLU A 62 -7.78 12.78 -0.78
CA GLU A 62 -7.85 14.04 -1.56
C GLU A 62 -6.48 14.74 -1.70
N HIS A 63 -5.45 14.25 -1.00
CA HIS A 63 -4.07 14.72 -1.06
C HIS A 63 -3.14 13.53 -1.23
N GLU A 64 -1.90 13.79 -1.66
CA GLU A 64 -0.91 12.72 -1.75
C GLU A 64 -0.54 12.19 -0.37
N VAL A 65 -0.55 10.86 -0.24
CA VAL A 65 -0.10 10.13 0.92
C VAL A 65 0.96 9.14 0.46
N PHE A 66 2.13 9.17 1.09
CA PHE A 66 3.20 8.23 0.84
C PHE A 66 3.26 7.19 1.97
N GLY A 67 3.08 5.93 1.61
CA GLY A 67 3.11 4.79 2.49
C GLY A 67 4.24 3.81 2.17
N VAL A 68 4.51 2.93 3.13
CA VAL A 68 5.52 1.88 3.01
C VAL A 68 4.97 0.58 3.57
N LEU A 69 5.06 -0.48 2.78
CA LEU A 69 4.83 -1.85 3.21
C LEU A 69 6.17 -2.49 3.57
N PHE A 70 6.40 -2.69 4.87
CA PHE A 70 7.60 -3.30 5.41
C PHE A 70 7.49 -4.82 5.42
N LEU A 71 8.52 -5.51 4.95
CA LEU A 71 8.53 -6.95 4.73
C LEU A 71 9.72 -7.64 5.40
N ASP A 72 9.51 -8.88 5.87
CA ASP A 72 10.57 -9.75 6.35
C ASP A 72 11.35 -10.42 5.20
N THR A 73 12.37 -11.22 5.54
CA THR A 73 13.22 -11.92 4.57
C THR A 73 12.47 -12.93 3.69
N LYS A 74 11.27 -13.37 4.12
CA LYS A 74 10.39 -14.29 3.40
C LYS A 74 9.22 -13.56 2.72
N HIS A 75 9.34 -12.24 2.56
CA HIS A 75 8.34 -11.34 1.97
C HIS A 75 6.99 -11.41 2.68
N ARG A 76 7.01 -11.58 4.01
CA ARG A 76 5.80 -11.45 4.82
C ARG A 76 5.68 -10.04 5.36
N VAL A 77 4.45 -9.54 5.37
CA VAL A 77 4.13 -8.22 5.92
C VAL A 77 4.55 -8.17 7.38
N ILE A 78 5.43 -7.23 7.70
CA ILE A 78 5.69 -6.79 9.07
C ILE A 78 4.63 -5.77 9.43
N ARG A 79 4.48 -4.74 8.59
CA ARG A 79 3.54 -3.64 8.78
C ARG A 79 3.35 -2.83 7.50
N PHE A 80 2.18 -2.24 7.32
CA PHE A 80 1.92 -1.14 6.39
C PHE A 80 1.79 0.16 7.19
N GLU A 81 2.48 1.22 6.79
CA GLU A 81 2.35 2.55 7.42
C GLU A 81 2.32 3.67 6.37
N GLU A 82 1.42 4.63 6.57
CA GLU A 82 1.45 5.94 5.92
C GLU A 82 2.50 6.81 6.66
N LEU A 83 3.57 7.19 5.98
CA LEU A 83 4.68 7.93 6.60
C LEU A 83 4.62 9.43 6.33
N PHE A 84 4.14 9.82 5.16
CA PHE A 84 4.08 11.23 4.78
C PHE A 84 2.71 11.55 4.20
N LYS A 85 2.19 12.71 4.57
CA LYS A 85 0.96 13.28 4.03
C LYS A 85 1.34 14.63 3.46
N GLY A 86 1.07 14.79 2.17
CA GLY A 86 1.42 15.96 1.40
C GLY A 86 0.45 17.10 1.57
N THR A 87 0.74 18.15 0.81
CA THR A 87 -0.26 19.16 0.43
C THR A 87 -1.04 18.65 -0.78
N LEU A 88 -1.86 19.50 -1.41
CA LEU A 88 -2.59 19.12 -2.62
C LEU A 88 -1.68 18.63 -3.75
N ASP A 89 -0.43 19.13 -3.83
CA ASP A 89 0.45 18.91 -4.99
C ASP A 89 1.56 17.87 -4.80
N ALA A 90 2.03 17.64 -3.57
CA ALA A 90 3.07 16.66 -3.29
C ALA A 90 3.25 16.32 -1.80
N ALA A 91 3.65 15.08 -1.50
CA ALA A 91 4.24 14.70 -0.21
C ALA A 91 5.76 14.89 -0.18
N SER A 92 6.27 15.61 0.83
CA SER A 92 7.72 15.68 1.07
C SER A 92 8.22 14.41 1.73
N VAL A 93 8.90 13.55 0.95
CA VAL A 93 9.42 12.26 1.39
C VAL A 93 10.91 12.35 1.73
N TYR A 94 11.27 11.92 2.93
CA TYR A 94 12.65 11.99 3.43
C TYR A 94 13.24 10.58 3.57
N PRO A 95 14.29 10.22 2.80
CA PRO A 95 14.89 8.89 2.88
C PRO A 95 15.33 8.47 4.29
N ARG A 96 15.86 9.41 5.08
CA ARG A 96 16.27 9.14 6.47
C ARG A 96 15.14 8.59 7.34
N GLU A 97 13.90 9.08 7.18
CA GLU A 97 12.78 8.64 8.02
C GLU A 97 12.29 7.26 7.57
N VAL A 98 12.28 7.00 6.26
CA VAL A 98 11.97 5.68 5.70
C VAL A 98 13.00 4.65 6.17
N THR A 99 14.30 4.96 6.03
CA THR A 99 15.40 4.08 6.46
C THR A 99 15.35 3.83 7.96
N LYS A 100 15.19 4.89 8.78
CA LYS A 100 15.04 4.76 10.23
C LYS A 100 13.89 3.82 10.58
N ARG A 101 12.72 4.00 9.95
CA ARG A 101 11.55 3.18 10.23
C ARG A 101 11.73 1.73 9.79
N ALA A 102 12.34 1.51 8.64
CA ALA A 102 12.65 0.17 8.14
C ALA A 102 13.58 -0.59 9.10
N LEU A 103 14.61 0.09 9.63
CA LEU A 103 15.52 -0.47 10.63
C LEU A 103 14.80 -0.75 11.97
N GLU A 104 13.98 0.17 12.47
CA GLU A 104 13.18 -0.04 13.69
C GLU A 104 12.27 -1.27 13.60
N LEU A 105 11.73 -1.54 12.41
CA LEU A 105 10.87 -2.68 12.14
C LEU A 105 11.63 -3.97 11.78
N ASN A 106 12.96 -3.91 11.70
CA ASN A 106 13.81 -4.99 11.19
C ASN A 106 13.36 -5.49 9.81
N ALA A 107 12.97 -4.56 8.94
CA ALA A 107 12.54 -4.88 7.59
C ALA A 107 13.73 -5.34 6.74
N ALA A 108 13.56 -6.43 6.00
CA ALA A 108 14.54 -6.89 5.01
C ALA A 108 14.22 -6.38 3.60
N ALA A 109 12.99 -5.91 3.40
CA ALA A 109 12.54 -5.35 2.15
C ALA A 109 11.36 -4.39 2.36
N VAL A 110 11.12 -3.52 1.39
CA VAL A 110 9.97 -2.61 1.37
C VAL A 110 9.30 -2.58 0.00
N ILE A 111 8.00 -2.28 -0.01
CA ILE A 111 7.28 -1.76 -1.19
C ILE A 111 6.86 -0.33 -0.84
N LEU A 112 7.26 0.62 -1.67
CA LEU A 112 6.87 2.02 -1.56
C LEU A 112 5.52 2.20 -2.25
N VAL A 113 4.70 3.13 -1.77
CA VAL A 113 3.42 3.44 -2.40
C VAL A 113 3.05 4.91 -2.20
N HIS A 114 2.46 5.54 -3.21
CA HIS A 114 1.74 6.79 -3.02
C HIS A 114 0.49 6.84 -3.89
N ASN A 115 -0.48 7.67 -3.51
CA ASN A 115 -1.65 7.93 -4.34
C ASN A 115 -1.50 9.22 -5.16
N HIS A 116 -2.11 9.24 -6.34
CA HIS A 116 -2.38 10.43 -7.13
C HIS A 116 -3.86 10.80 -7.01
N PRO A 117 -4.20 11.91 -6.32
CA PRO A 117 -5.58 12.40 -6.22
C PRO A 117 -6.21 12.77 -7.57
N SER A 118 -5.38 13.03 -8.59
CA SER A 118 -5.82 13.34 -9.96
C SER A 118 -6.57 12.19 -10.64
N GLY A 119 -6.35 10.96 -10.18
CA GLY A 119 -6.92 9.74 -10.77
C GLY A 119 -6.03 9.04 -11.79
N ASP A 120 -5.01 9.71 -12.32
CA ASP A 120 -4.03 9.13 -13.26
C ASP A 120 -2.84 8.50 -12.51
N PRO A 121 -2.56 7.19 -12.68
CA PRO A 121 -1.43 6.52 -12.02
C PRO A 121 -0.08 6.71 -12.73
N GLU A 122 0.02 7.54 -13.77
CA GLU A 122 1.29 7.78 -14.47
C GLU A 122 2.32 8.47 -13.57
N PRO A 123 3.50 7.86 -13.31
CA PRO A 123 4.50 8.43 -12.42
C PRO A 123 5.16 9.66 -13.03
N SER A 124 5.24 10.73 -12.23
CA SER A 124 5.99 11.93 -12.57
C SER A 124 7.51 11.70 -12.50
N GLU A 125 8.27 12.63 -13.05
CA GLU A 125 9.74 12.64 -12.86
C GLU A 125 10.15 12.84 -11.40
N ALA A 126 9.30 13.45 -10.57
CA ALA A 126 9.55 13.56 -9.13
C ALA A 126 9.46 12.19 -8.45
N ASP A 127 8.47 11.38 -8.84
CA ASP A 127 8.26 10.02 -8.31
C ASP A 127 9.45 9.13 -8.64
N LYS A 128 9.91 9.16 -9.90
CA LYS A 128 11.10 8.41 -10.31
C LYS A 128 12.35 8.83 -9.52
N ARG A 129 12.57 10.14 -9.36
CA ARG A 129 13.71 10.65 -8.56
C ARG A 129 13.66 10.21 -7.11
N ILE A 130 12.50 10.31 -6.45
CA ILE A 130 12.40 9.90 -5.04
C ILE A 130 12.55 8.38 -4.89
N THR A 131 12.04 7.60 -5.86
CA THR A 131 12.22 6.15 -5.93
C THR A 131 13.69 5.77 -5.90
N HIS A 132 14.49 6.34 -6.80
CA HIS A 132 15.93 6.04 -6.86
C HIS A 132 16.63 6.47 -5.57
N ARG A 133 16.32 7.65 -5.04
CA ARG A 133 16.93 8.14 -3.78
C ARG A 133 16.62 7.21 -2.59
N LEU A 134 15.39 6.71 -2.50
CA LEU A 134 14.98 5.78 -1.45
C LEU A 134 15.64 4.42 -1.62
N ARG A 135 15.64 3.87 -2.84
CA ARG A 135 16.31 2.62 -3.18
C ARG A 135 17.78 2.67 -2.79
N ASP A 136 18.48 3.73 -3.20
CA ASP A 136 19.91 3.89 -2.94
C ASP A 136 20.15 3.99 -1.41
N ALA A 137 19.40 4.81 -0.70
CA ALA A 137 19.53 4.95 0.76
C ALA A 137 19.23 3.66 1.54
N LEU A 138 18.21 2.90 1.14
CA LEU A 138 17.86 1.63 1.78
C LEU A 138 18.87 0.53 1.46
N SER A 139 19.44 0.55 0.25
CA SER A 139 20.45 -0.43 -0.16
C SER A 139 21.75 -0.35 0.65
N LEU A 140 22.12 0.85 1.14
CA LEU A 140 23.28 1.05 2.02
C LEU A 140 23.18 0.33 3.38
N VAL A 141 21.98 -0.11 3.76
CA VAL A 141 21.72 -0.87 5.00
C VAL A 141 21.06 -2.22 4.71
N ASP A 142 21.30 -2.76 3.51
CA ASP A 142 20.84 -4.09 3.06
C ASP A 142 19.31 -4.28 3.04
N ILE A 143 18.55 -3.19 2.90
CA ILE A 143 17.09 -3.24 2.78
C ILE A 143 16.71 -3.10 1.30
N ARG A 144 16.06 -4.13 0.75
CA ARG A 144 15.67 -4.15 -0.66
C ARG A 144 14.41 -3.32 -0.90
N THR A 145 14.42 -2.44 -1.88
CA THR A 145 13.19 -1.87 -2.42
C THR A 145 12.68 -2.82 -3.50
N LEU A 146 11.54 -3.47 -3.28
CA LEU A 146 10.99 -4.45 -4.23
C LEU A 146 10.17 -3.78 -5.33
N ASP A 147 9.49 -2.69 -4.99
CA ASP A 147 8.69 -1.90 -5.92
C ASP A 147 8.39 -0.51 -5.36
N HIS A 148 7.93 0.37 -6.25
CA HIS A 148 7.20 1.57 -5.92
C HIS A 148 5.92 1.63 -6.75
N VAL A 149 4.79 1.68 -6.06
CA VAL A 149 3.46 1.63 -6.67
C VAL A 149 2.81 3.00 -6.63
N VAL A 150 2.45 3.54 -7.80
CA VAL A 150 1.52 4.68 -7.89
C VAL A 150 0.12 4.13 -7.89
N VAL A 151 -0.73 4.69 -7.03
CA VAL A 151 -2.13 4.29 -6.87
C VAL A 151 -3.02 5.44 -7.31
N ALA A 152 -4.02 5.18 -8.13
CA ALA A 152 -5.00 6.17 -8.52
C ALA A 152 -6.38 5.53 -8.74
N SER A 153 -7.40 6.33 -9.05
CA SER A 153 -8.75 5.80 -9.31
C SER A 153 -8.81 5.01 -10.62
N GLU A 154 -8.02 5.38 -11.63
CA GLU A 154 -7.97 4.67 -12.93
C GLU A 154 -7.17 3.36 -12.87
N GLY A 155 -6.33 3.17 -11.85
CA GLY A 155 -5.53 1.96 -11.71
C GLY A 155 -4.30 2.13 -10.82
N CYS A 156 -3.37 1.19 -10.95
CA CYS A 156 -2.07 1.22 -10.30
C CYS A 156 -0.95 1.03 -11.31
N VAL A 157 0.20 1.66 -11.05
CA VAL A 157 1.42 1.49 -11.85
C VAL A 157 2.58 1.06 -10.96
N SER A 158 3.25 -0.02 -11.37
CA SER A 158 4.52 -0.46 -10.79
C SER A 158 5.69 0.22 -11.49
N LEU A 159 6.53 0.92 -10.74
CA LEU A 159 7.78 1.46 -11.28
C LEU A 159 8.79 0.34 -11.57
N ALA A 160 8.76 -0.76 -10.83
CA ALA A 160 9.63 -1.91 -11.10
C ALA A 160 9.29 -2.58 -12.43
N GLU A 161 8.01 -2.84 -12.71
CA GLU A 161 7.56 -3.44 -13.98
C GLU A 161 7.85 -2.53 -15.17
N ARG A 162 7.85 -1.20 -14.96
CA ARG A 162 8.20 -0.21 -15.97
C ARG A 162 9.70 0.06 -16.12
N GLY A 163 10.55 -0.59 -15.33
CA GLY A 163 12.02 -0.43 -15.41
C GLY A 163 12.57 0.86 -14.81
N TYR A 164 11.82 1.51 -13.90
CA TYR A 164 12.24 2.71 -13.18
C TYR A 164 12.75 2.41 -11.75
N LEU A 165 12.94 1.14 -11.38
CA LEU A 165 13.47 0.72 -10.09
C LEU A 165 14.91 0.23 -10.19
#